data_AF-A0A1H2SEF1-F1
#
_entry.id   AF-A0A1H2SEF1-F1
#
_cell.length_a   1.000
_cell.length_b   1.000
_cell.length_c   1.000
_cell.angle_alpha   90.00
_cell.angle_beta   90.00
_cell.angle_gamma   90.00
#
_symmetry.space_group_name_H-M   'P 1'
#
loop_
_entity.id
_entity.type
_entity.pdbx_description
1 polymer ?
#
loop_
_entity_poly.entity_id
_entity_poly.type
_entity_poly.pdbx_seq_one_letter_code
_entity_poly.pdbx_strand_id
1 'polypeptide(L)'
;MIKFFRKIRQRLLMENRFTKYLLYALGEIVLVVIGILLALQINNWNEYRKGLNKRSAYTKSLLKDLKQDTTDFRKNTKFLKQELEVLSGFRERLKSESATIDTMKQIARYEFNVVIDNKKNYNDKTLKSLQTSGEIQLYPKQVQELMLELTAIQEENNDLIELYLADYLPTTQSLNYLATRPEKYNFFGIHDKFKSKTWDALDEVEFITIFDNLLNSKLDFTYTRNMIYEEVSKKTEELISALQTLEEK
;
A
#
# COMPACT_ATOMS: atom_id res chain seq x y z
N MET A 1 40.38 -36.76 23.09
CA MET A 1 41.16 -35.75 23.85
C MET A 1 40.97 -35.83 25.36
N ILE A 2 39.75 -36.00 25.89
CA ILE A 2 39.48 -36.04 27.35
C ILE A 2 40.33 -37.08 28.11
N LYS A 3 40.58 -38.28 27.55
CA LYS A 3 41.36 -39.33 28.23
C LYS A 3 42.86 -39.01 28.41
N PHE A 4 43.43 -38.18 27.52
CA PHE A 4 44.85 -37.80 27.56
C PHE A 4 45.11 -36.74 28.63
N PHE A 5 44.29 -35.67 28.63
CA PHE A 5 44.33 -34.63 29.66
C PHE A 5 43.96 -35.18 31.05
N ARG A 6 43.05 -36.18 31.13
CA ARG A 6 42.72 -36.87 32.39
C ARG A 6 43.92 -37.58 33.02
N LYS A 7 44.74 -38.28 32.24
CA LYS A 7 45.94 -38.98 32.76
C LYS A 7 47.01 -38.01 33.26
N ILE A 8 47.17 -36.87 32.60
CA ILE A 8 48.12 -35.82 32.99
C ILE A 8 47.68 -35.15 34.32
N ARG A 9 46.38 -34.86 34.48
CA ARG A 9 45.82 -34.33 35.73
C ARG A 9 46.05 -35.26 36.92
N GLN A 10 45.80 -36.56 36.75
CA GLN A 10 46.00 -37.55 37.82
C GLN A 10 47.46 -37.64 38.27
N ARG A 11 48.42 -37.57 37.33
CA ARG A 11 49.86 -37.53 37.67
C ARG A 11 50.27 -36.26 38.43
N LEU A 12 49.78 -35.09 38.01
CA LEU A 12 50.16 -33.80 38.63
C LEU A 12 49.59 -33.61 40.04
N LEU A 13 48.42 -34.21 40.33
CA LEU A 13 47.83 -34.25 41.67
C LEU A 13 48.59 -35.17 42.64
N MET A 14 49.15 -36.28 42.16
CA MET A 14 49.96 -37.21 42.97
C MET A 14 51.34 -36.63 43.36
N GLU A 15 51.88 -35.67 42.63
CA GLU A 15 53.21 -35.07 42.88
C GLU A 15 53.20 -33.84 43.80
N ASN A 16 52.11 -33.53 44.53
CA ASN A 16 51.98 -32.34 45.38
C ASN A 16 52.14 -30.98 44.64
N ARG A 17 51.97 -30.96 43.30
CA ARG A 17 52.15 -29.77 42.44
C ARG A 17 50.84 -29.06 42.13
N PHE A 18 50.10 -28.69 43.17
CA PHE A 18 48.78 -28.05 43.06
C PHE A 18 48.78 -26.81 42.14
N THR A 19 49.81 -25.98 42.21
CA THR A 19 49.96 -24.78 41.36
C THR A 19 50.06 -25.12 39.87
N LYS A 20 50.79 -26.20 39.52
CA LYS A 20 50.89 -26.66 38.12
C LYS A 20 49.57 -27.25 37.63
N TYR A 21 48.85 -27.97 38.49
CA TYR A 21 47.51 -28.47 38.19
C TYR A 21 46.52 -27.34 37.88
N LEU A 22 46.53 -26.27 38.69
CA LEU A 22 45.65 -25.11 38.49
C LEU A 22 45.91 -24.41 37.14
N LEU A 23 47.18 -24.21 36.78
CA LEU A 23 47.59 -23.62 35.49
C LEU A 23 47.12 -24.47 34.29
N TYR A 24 47.23 -25.79 34.38
CA TYR A 24 46.78 -26.70 33.32
C TYR A 24 45.26 -26.75 33.19
N ALA A 25 44.52 -26.79 34.30
CA ALA A 25 43.06 -26.76 34.29
C ALA A 25 42.53 -25.42 33.74
N LEU A 26 43.19 -24.30 34.08
CA LEU A 26 42.87 -22.99 33.53
C LEU A 26 43.14 -22.94 32.02
N GLY A 27 44.26 -23.50 31.56
CA GLY A 27 44.57 -23.60 30.12
C GLY A 27 43.52 -24.41 29.34
N GLU A 28 43.01 -25.51 29.91
CA GLU A 28 41.95 -26.32 29.29
C GLU A 28 40.61 -25.56 29.22
N ILE A 29 40.24 -24.83 30.28
CA ILE A 29 39.04 -23.97 30.27
C ILE A 29 39.17 -22.89 29.21
N VAL A 30 40.32 -22.20 29.13
CA VAL A 30 40.57 -21.15 28.13
C VAL A 30 40.48 -21.72 26.71
N LEU A 31 41.05 -22.90 26.47
CA LEU A 31 41.00 -23.55 25.15
C LEU A 31 39.58 -23.96 24.75
N VAL A 32 38.79 -24.48 25.69
CA VAL A 32 37.36 -24.78 25.47
C VAL A 32 36.57 -23.50 25.20
N VAL A 33 36.79 -22.43 25.96
CA VAL A 33 36.12 -21.14 25.76
C VAL A 33 36.45 -20.56 24.38
N ILE A 34 37.71 -20.58 23.94
CA ILE A 34 38.11 -20.17 22.58
C ILE A 34 37.38 -21.01 21.53
N GLY A 35 37.29 -22.33 21.72
CA GLY A 35 36.56 -23.22 20.81
C GLY A 35 35.07 -22.86 20.69
N ILE A 36 34.41 -22.57 21.82
CA ILE A 36 32.99 -22.15 21.84
C ILE A 36 32.83 -20.78 21.16
N LEU A 37 33.71 -19.83 21.45
CA LEU A 37 33.66 -18.49 20.84
C LEU A 37 33.84 -18.55 19.32
N LEU A 38 34.78 -19.37 18.82
CA LEU A 38 34.97 -19.57 17.38
C LEU A 38 33.73 -20.22 16.73
N ALA A 39 33.16 -21.25 17.37
CA ALA A 39 31.94 -21.88 16.89
C ALA A 39 30.77 -20.89 16.82
N LEU A 40 30.60 -20.06 17.85
CA LEU A 40 29.59 -19.02 17.92
C LEU A 40 29.83 -17.94 16.85
N GLN A 41 31.09 -17.52 16.63
CA GLN A 41 31.44 -16.56 15.59
C GLN A 41 31.15 -17.09 14.19
N ILE A 42 31.51 -18.34 13.89
CA ILE A 42 31.21 -18.97 12.59
C ILE A 42 29.70 -19.07 12.37
N ASN A 43 28.95 -19.46 13.40
CA ASN A 43 27.49 -19.52 13.33
C ASN A 43 26.88 -18.14 13.07
N ASN A 44 27.30 -17.12 13.83
CA ASN A 44 26.83 -15.75 13.68
C ASN A 44 27.16 -15.18 12.29
N TRP A 45 28.35 -15.46 11.75
CA TRP A 45 28.73 -15.05 10.40
C TRP A 45 27.86 -15.72 9.32
N ASN A 46 27.58 -17.02 9.47
CA ASN A 46 26.69 -17.72 8.56
C ASN A 46 25.26 -17.18 8.59
N GLU A 47 24.71 -16.90 9.77
CA GLU A 47 23.38 -16.30 9.93
C GLU A 47 23.34 -14.88 9.37
N TYR A 48 24.37 -14.07 9.61
CA TYR A 48 24.51 -12.73 9.02
C TYR A 48 24.48 -12.79 7.48
N ARG A 49 25.27 -13.69 6.88
CA ARG A 49 25.29 -13.89 5.42
C ARG A 49 23.92 -14.31 4.88
N LYS A 50 23.22 -15.24 5.54
CA LYS A 50 21.85 -15.64 5.16
C LYS A 50 20.89 -14.45 5.24
N GLY A 51 20.99 -13.63 6.29
CA GLY A 51 20.21 -12.41 6.46
C GLY A 51 20.43 -11.40 5.32
N LEU A 52 21.68 -11.18 4.90
CA LEU A 52 21.99 -10.32 3.75
C LEU A 52 21.40 -10.84 2.44
N ASN A 53 21.48 -12.15 2.19
CA ASN A 53 20.90 -12.76 0.99
C ASN A 53 19.37 -12.59 0.95
N LYS A 54 18.70 -12.82 2.09
CA LYS A 54 17.26 -12.57 2.23
C LYS A 54 16.91 -11.10 2.00
N ARG A 55 17.65 -10.18 2.64
CA ARG A 55 17.45 -8.74 2.46
C ARG A 55 17.57 -8.34 1.00
N SER A 56 18.59 -8.81 0.28
CA SER A 56 18.77 -8.52 -1.15
C SER A 56 17.61 -9.05 -1.99
N ALA A 57 17.16 -10.29 -1.73
CA ALA A 57 16.02 -10.87 -2.44
C ALA A 57 14.74 -10.05 -2.22
N TYR A 58 14.45 -9.67 -0.97
CA TYR A 58 13.30 -8.83 -0.64
C TYR A 58 13.41 -7.42 -1.22
N THR A 59 14.60 -6.81 -1.19
CA THR A 59 14.83 -5.46 -1.71
C THR A 59 14.48 -5.41 -3.19
N LYS A 60 14.89 -6.42 -3.98
CA LYS A 60 14.57 -6.53 -5.40
C LYS A 60 13.07 -6.67 -5.66
N SER A 61 12.39 -7.53 -4.90
CA SER A 61 10.94 -7.71 -5.01
C SER A 61 10.20 -6.42 -4.64
N LEU A 62 10.59 -5.78 -3.53
CA LEU A 62 9.99 -4.56 -3.03
C LEU A 62 10.19 -3.40 -4.02
N LEU A 63 11.39 -3.22 -4.55
CA LEU A 63 11.65 -2.21 -5.58
C LEU A 63 10.81 -2.44 -6.85
N LYS A 64 10.62 -3.69 -7.26
CA LYS A 64 9.76 -4.03 -8.40
C LYS A 64 8.30 -3.64 -8.12
N ASP A 65 7.80 -4.02 -6.96
CA ASP A 65 6.43 -3.76 -6.53
C ASP A 65 6.16 -2.24 -6.42
N LEU A 66 7.02 -1.50 -5.73
CA LEU A 66 6.88 -0.05 -5.54
C LEU A 66 7.03 0.73 -6.86
N LYS A 67 7.89 0.29 -7.79
CA LYS A 67 8.01 0.91 -9.13
C LYS A 67 6.76 0.67 -9.99
N GLN A 68 6.10 -0.47 -9.81
CA GLN A 68 4.81 -0.72 -10.45
C GLN A 68 3.75 0.22 -9.85
N ASP A 69 3.70 0.36 -8.53
CA ASP A 69 2.79 1.27 -7.84
C ASP A 69 2.94 2.72 -8.33
N THR A 70 4.16 3.27 -8.38
CA THR A 70 4.40 4.64 -8.89
C THR A 70 3.96 4.81 -10.35
N THR A 71 4.05 3.76 -11.16
CA THR A 71 3.57 3.80 -12.56
C THR A 71 2.05 3.85 -12.62
N ASP A 72 1.38 3.10 -11.74
CA ASP A 72 -0.08 3.05 -11.70
C ASP A 72 -0.67 4.32 -11.06
N PHE A 73 -0.06 4.86 -10.00
CA PHE A 73 -0.43 6.16 -9.43
C PHE A 73 -0.37 7.27 -10.47
N ARG A 74 0.70 7.35 -11.26
CA ARG A 74 0.83 8.38 -12.30
C ARG A 74 -0.28 8.31 -13.35
N LYS A 75 -0.66 7.10 -13.76
CA LYS A 75 -1.77 6.90 -14.70
C LYS A 75 -3.09 7.30 -14.07
N ASN A 76 -3.33 6.89 -12.83
CA ASN A 76 -4.57 7.17 -12.11
C ASN A 76 -4.73 8.66 -11.81
N THR A 77 -3.72 9.33 -11.27
CA THR A 77 -3.69 10.78 -11.05
C THR A 77 -3.96 11.55 -12.35
N LYS A 78 -3.37 11.13 -13.48
CA LYS A 78 -3.66 11.76 -14.78
C LYS A 78 -5.14 11.61 -15.15
N PHE A 79 -5.70 10.41 -15.01
CA PHE A 79 -7.11 10.15 -15.30
C PHE A 79 -8.05 10.96 -14.38
N LEU A 80 -7.77 10.98 -13.07
CA LEU A 80 -8.59 11.71 -12.09
C LEU A 80 -8.55 13.22 -12.32
N LYS A 81 -7.40 13.79 -12.70
CA LYS A 81 -7.31 15.21 -13.06
C LYS A 81 -8.19 15.56 -14.26
N GLN A 82 -8.19 14.72 -15.29
CA GLN A 82 -9.07 14.89 -16.44
C GLN A 82 -10.54 14.76 -16.07
N GLU A 83 -10.88 13.82 -15.18
CA GLU A 83 -12.25 13.67 -14.69
C GLU A 83 -12.69 14.89 -13.84
N LEU A 84 -11.81 15.44 -13.01
CA LEU A 84 -12.08 16.66 -12.23
C LEU A 84 -12.32 17.87 -13.13
N GLU A 85 -11.57 18.03 -14.23
CA GLU A 85 -11.81 19.07 -15.23
C GLU A 85 -13.22 18.96 -15.85
N VAL A 86 -13.66 17.74 -16.17
CA VAL A 86 -15.02 17.50 -16.70
C VAL A 86 -16.09 17.81 -15.65
N LEU A 87 -15.93 17.28 -14.44
CA LEU A 87 -16.91 17.45 -13.36
C LEU A 87 -17.02 18.92 -12.91
N SER A 88 -15.90 19.63 -12.83
CA SER A 88 -15.89 21.08 -12.56
C SER A 88 -16.56 21.86 -13.69
N GLY A 89 -16.37 21.47 -14.95
CA GLY A 89 -17.09 22.03 -16.09
C GLY A 89 -18.61 21.88 -15.99
N PHE A 90 -19.11 20.73 -15.52
CA PHE A 90 -20.54 20.56 -15.24
C PHE A 90 -21.03 21.48 -14.12
N ARG A 91 -20.27 21.59 -13.03
CA ARG A 91 -20.59 22.48 -11.92
C ARG A 91 -20.67 23.94 -12.36
N GLU A 92 -19.73 24.41 -13.18
CA GLU A 92 -19.73 25.78 -13.67
C GLU A 92 -20.89 26.04 -14.64
N ARG A 93 -21.25 25.08 -15.50
CA ARG A 93 -22.45 25.18 -16.35
C ARG A 93 -23.73 25.29 -15.52
N LEU A 94 -23.84 24.53 -14.43
CA LEU A 94 -25.03 24.54 -13.56
C LEU A 94 -25.12 25.77 -12.65
N LYS A 95 -24.00 26.47 -12.41
CA LYS A 95 -23.98 27.76 -11.70
C LYS A 95 -24.33 28.95 -12.57
N SER A 96 -24.33 28.81 -13.89
CA SER A 96 -24.66 29.90 -14.80
C SER A 96 -26.09 30.39 -14.57
N GLU A 97 -26.31 31.70 -14.64
CA GLU A 97 -27.67 32.30 -14.59
C GLU A 97 -28.60 31.76 -15.71
N SER A 98 -28.02 31.27 -16.80
CA SER A 98 -28.75 30.66 -17.92
C SER A 98 -29.09 29.19 -17.73
N ALA A 99 -28.62 28.54 -16.65
CA ALA A 99 -28.85 27.14 -16.42
C ALA A 99 -30.33 26.86 -16.09
N THR A 100 -30.88 25.86 -16.77
CA THR A 100 -32.26 25.39 -16.57
C THR A 100 -32.27 23.92 -16.13
N ILE A 101 -33.45 23.41 -15.76
CA ILE A 101 -33.65 21.98 -15.51
C ILE A 101 -33.22 21.12 -16.71
N ASP A 102 -33.44 21.58 -17.94
CA ASP A 102 -33.03 20.88 -19.16
C ASP A 102 -31.51 20.80 -19.27
N THR A 103 -30.79 21.83 -18.79
CA THR A 103 -29.33 21.80 -18.73
C THR A 103 -28.86 20.67 -17.81
N MET A 104 -29.50 20.51 -16.65
CA MET A 104 -29.17 19.46 -15.69
C MET A 104 -29.54 18.06 -16.22
N LYS A 105 -30.72 17.90 -16.83
CA LYS A 105 -31.14 16.65 -17.49
C LYS A 105 -30.20 16.26 -18.63
N GLN A 106 -29.76 17.24 -19.42
CA GLN A 106 -28.80 17.01 -20.51
C GLN A 106 -27.48 16.44 -19.97
N ILE A 107 -26.92 17.06 -18.93
CA ILE A 107 -25.69 16.59 -18.29
C ILE A 107 -25.92 15.18 -17.72
N ALA A 108 -26.95 15.00 -16.90
CA ALA A 108 -27.22 13.73 -16.23
C ALA A 108 -27.45 12.56 -17.20
N ARG A 109 -28.18 12.79 -18.29
CA ARG A 109 -28.59 11.74 -19.24
C ARG A 109 -27.51 11.37 -20.24
N TYR A 110 -26.76 12.36 -20.75
CA TYR A 110 -25.89 12.16 -21.91
C TYR A 110 -24.41 12.33 -21.62
N GLU A 111 -24.04 13.13 -20.62
CA GLU A 111 -22.65 13.57 -20.44
C GLU A 111 -22.01 12.96 -19.18
N PHE A 112 -22.77 12.88 -18.09
CA PHE A 112 -22.27 12.46 -16.78
C PHE A 112 -21.89 10.98 -16.79
N ASN A 113 -20.66 10.71 -16.33
CA ASN A 113 -20.20 9.34 -16.14
C ASN A 113 -20.57 8.86 -14.74
N VAL A 114 -21.46 7.87 -14.62
CA VAL A 114 -21.80 7.26 -13.32
C VAL A 114 -20.82 6.16 -12.89
N VAL A 115 -19.94 5.71 -13.77
CA VAL A 115 -18.96 4.67 -13.48
C VAL A 115 -17.77 5.26 -12.73
N ILE A 116 -17.24 4.47 -11.81
CA ILE A 116 -15.99 4.73 -11.10
C ILE A 116 -15.08 3.53 -11.32
N ASP A 117 -13.84 3.78 -11.75
CA ASP A 117 -12.79 2.77 -11.67
C ASP A 117 -12.21 2.76 -10.25
N ASN A 118 -12.59 1.75 -9.46
CA ASN A 118 -12.09 1.52 -8.11
C ASN A 118 -11.11 0.33 -8.07
N LYS A 119 -10.10 0.31 -8.95
CA LYS A 119 -8.95 -0.57 -8.75
C LYS A 119 -8.15 -0.16 -7.52
N LYS A 120 -8.57 -0.66 -6.36
CA LYS A 120 -7.72 -0.77 -5.16
C LYS A 120 -6.73 -1.89 -5.40
N ASN A 121 -5.44 -1.60 -5.54
CA ASN A 121 -4.37 -2.59 -5.34
C ASN A 121 -3.04 -1.85 -5.25
N TYR A 122 -2.54 -1.67 -4.03
CA TYR A 122 -1.11 -1.48 -3.81
C TYR A 122 -0.42 -2.83 -4.04
N ASN A 123 0.79 -2.85 -4.59
CA ASN A 123 1.60 -4.06 -4.70
C ASN A 123 2.27 -4.37 -3.34
N ASP A 124 1.46 -4.59 -2.30
CA ASP A 124 1.90 -4.65 -0.91
C ASP A 124 2.34 -6.05 -0.42
N LYS A 125 2.29 -7.06 -1.29
CA LYS A 125 2.55 -8.47 -0.93
C LYS A 125 3.91 -8.65 -0.27
N THR A 126 4.95 -8.05 -0.85
CA THR A 126 6.31 -8.13 -0.31
C THR A 126 6.41 -7.41 1.04
N LEU A 127 5.79 -6.23 1.17
CA LEU A 127 5.80 -5.42 2.39
C LEU A 127 5.09 -6.14 3.54
N LYS A 128 3.90 -6.68 3.28
CA LYS A 128 3.14 -7.51 4.23
C LYS A 128 3.92 -8.76 4.64
N SER A 129 4.55 -9.45 3.69
CA SER A 129 5.39 -10.62 3.98
C SER A 129 6.54 -10.26 4.93
N LEU A 130 7.23 -9.14 4.71
CA LEU A 130 8.32 -8.67 5.57
C LEU A 130 7.84 -8.35 7.00
N GLN A 131 6.65 -7.76 7.14
CA GLN A 131 6.05 -7.44 8.43
C GLN A 131 5.63 -8.70 9.18
N THR A 132 4.85 -9.58 8.54
CA THR A 132 4.31 -10.79 9.18
C THR A 132 5.41 -11.79 9.55
N SER A 133 6.48 -11.89 8.75
CA SER A 133 7.62 -12.77 9.04
C SER A 133 8.61 -12.20 10.07
N GLY A 134 8.50 -10.91 10.40
CA GLY A 134 9.50 -10.19 11.20
C GLY A 134 10.81 -9.88 10.45
N GLU A 135 10.91 -10.24 9.17
CA GLU A 135 12.12 -10.03 8.35
C GLU A 135 12.33 -8.55 7.96
N ILE A 136 11.37 -7.67 8.26
CA ILE A 136 11.58 -6.21 8.26
C ILE A 136 12.80 -5.79 9.11
N GLN A 137 13.14 -6.56 10.15
CA GLN A 137 14.30 -6.30 11.01
C GLN A 137 15.65 -6.42 10.30
N LEU A 138 15.69 -7.02 9.09
CA LEU A 138 16.90 -7.10 8.27
C LEU A 138 17.33 -5.74 7.71
N TYR A 139 16.45 -4.74 7.73
CA TYR A 139 16.69 -3.39 7.23
C TYR A 139 17.14 -2.44 8.34
N PRO A 140 17.86 -1.35 8.03
CA PRO A 140 18.13 -0.28 9.01
C PRO A 140 16.84 0.34 9.56
N LYS A 141 16.89 0.84 10.79
CA LYS A 141 15.70 1.39 11.50
C LYS A 141 14.93 2.43 10.68
N GLN A 142 15.63 3.37 10.06
CA GLN A 142 15.01 4.37 9.19
C GLN A 142 14.19 3.76 8.03
N VAL A 143 14.67 2.66 7.43
CA VAL A 143 13.96 1.99 6.32
C VAL A 143 12.79 1.15 6.85
N GLN A 144 12.91 0.61 8.07
CA GLN A 144 11.77 -0.02 8.76
C GLN A 144 10.66 1.00 9.00
N GLU A 145 11.00 2.20 9.47
CA GLU A 145 10.05 3.30 9.73
C GLU A 145 9.34 3.71 8.44
N LEU A 146 10.07 3.94 7.35
CA LEU A 146 9.48 4.26 6.04
C LEU A 146 8.53 3.16 5.53
N MET A 147 8.87 1.88 5.75
CA MET A 147 7.99 0.77 5.41
C MET A 147 6.69 0.78 6.22
N LEU A 148 6.78 1.04 7.52
CA LEU A 148 5.62 1.09 8.41
C LEU A 148 4.74 2.33 8.13
N GLU A 149 5.35 3.48 7.90
CA GLU A 149 4.64 4.71 7.47
C GLU A 149 3.88 4.49 6.17
N LEU A 150 4.53 3.87 5.17
CA LEU A 150 3.88 3.57 3.89
C LEU A 150 2.70 2.60 4.07
N THR A 151 2.82 1.59 4.94
CA THR A 151 1.68 0.70 5.22
C THR A 151 0.54 1.44 5.90
N ALA A 152 0.82 2.23 6.93
CA ALA A 152 -0.19 2.96 7.69
C ALA A 152 -0.98 3.92 6.77
N ILE A 153 -0.28 4.69 5.94
CA ILE A 153 -0.91 5.65 5.03
C ILE A 153 -1.71 4.96 3.92
N GLN A 154 -1.28 3.78 3.48
CA GLN A 154 -2.03 2.96 2.52
C GLN A 154 -3.33 2.43 3.13
N GLU A 155 -3.30 1.99 4.38
CA GLU A 155 -4.48 1.50 5.12
C GLU A 155 -5.47 2.63 5.41
N GLU A 156 -5.02 3.75 5.98
CA GLU A 156 -5.87 4.93 6.25
C GLU A 156 -6.56 5.43 4.97
N ASN A 157 -5.81 5.51 3.88
CA ASN A 157 -6.35 5.95 2.60
C ASN A 157 -7.33 4.93 1.98
N ASN A 158 -7.15 3.64 2.23
CA ASN A 158 -8.12 2.63 1.80
C ASN A 158 -9.46 2.80 2.51
N ASP A 159 -9.44 3.13 3.81
CA ASP A 159 -10.63 3.38 4.61
C ASP A 159 -11.34 4.66 4.16
N LEU A 160 -10.58 5.73 3.89
CA LEU A 160 -11.12 6.97 3.31
C LEU A 160 -11.80 6.70 1.96
N ILE A 161 -11.15 5.93 1.07
CA ILE A 161 -11.76 5.59 -0.22
C ILE A 161 -13.09 4.84 -0.04
N GLU A 162 -13.21 3.95 0.95
CA GLU A 162 -14.47 3.25 1.22
C GLU A 162 -15.56 4.18 1.74
N LEU A 163 -15.19 5.12 2.61
CA LEU A 163 -16.11 6.12 3.13
C LEU A 163 -16.75 6.96 2.01
N TYR A 164 -15.94 7.52 1.10
CA TYR A 164 -16.48 8.31 -0.01
C TYR A 164 -17.23 7.46 -1.04
N LEU A 165 -16.80 6.21 -1.25
CA LEU A 165 -17.53 5.29 -2.13
C LEU A 165 -18.92 4.94 -1.56
N ALA A 166 -19.02 4.80 -0.23
CA ALA A 166 -20.28 4.55 0.46
C ALA A 166 -21.27 5.72 0.36
N ASP A 167 -20.78 6.95 0.20
CA ASP A 167 -21.61 8.13 -0.07
C ASP A 167 -22.09 8.20 -1.54
N TYR A 168 -21.20 7.87 -2.48
CA TYR A 168 -21.48 7.92 -3.91
C TYR A 168 -22.43 6.80 -4.42
N LEU A 169 -22.24 5.55 -3.97
CA LEU A 169 -23.01 4.43 -4.51
C LEU A 169 -24.53 4.56 -4.34
N PRO A 170 -25.06 4.96 -3.16
CA PRO A 170 -26.49 5.15 -2.98
C PRO A 170 -27.09 6.21 -3.92
N THR A 171 -26.39 7.34 -4.15
CA THR A 171 -26.91 8.41 -5.01
C THR A 171 -27.01 7.96 -6.48
N THR A 172 -26.09 7.12 -6.96
CA THR A 172 -26.21 6.50 -8.29
C THR A 172 -27.42 5.58 -8.40
N GLN A 173 -27.73 4.83 -7.33
CA GLN A 173 -28.89 3.94 -7.31
C GLN A 173 -30.18 4.75 -7.33
N SER A 174 -30.27 5.81 -6.53
CA SER A 174 -31.41 6.74 -6.51
C SER A 174 -31.69 7.33 -7.89
N LEU A 175 -30.66 7.77 -8.63
CA LEU A 175 -30.85 8.28 -9.99
C LEU A 175 -31.42 7.21 -10.94
N ASN A 176 -30.95 5.96 -10.82
CA ASN A 176 -31.45 4.84 -11.64
C ASN A 176 -32.89 4.41 -11.28
N TYR A 177 -33.38 4.76 -10.07
CA TYR A 177 -34.79 4.56 -9.70
C TYR A 177 -35.70 5.64 -10.28
N LEU A 178 -35.21 6.89 -10.37
CA LEU A 178 -35.97 8.00 -10.94
C LEU A 178 -36.06 7.95 -12.46
N ALA A 179 -34.96 7.60 -13.12
CA ALA A 179 -34.86 7.61 -14.57
C ALA A 179 -34.21 6.35 -15.11
N THR A 180 -34.45 6.05 -16.39
CA THR A 180 -33.67 5.02 -17.09
C THR A 180 -32.17 5.37 -17.05
N ARG A 181 -31.30 4.35 -17.01
CA ARG A 181 -29.84 4.52 -16.99
C ARG A 181 -29.38 5.55 -18.03
N PRO A 182 -28.39 6.41 -17.72
CA PRO A 182 -27.86 7.37 -18.68
C PRO A 182 -27.47 6.67 -19.99
N GLU A 183 -27.67 7.33 -21.13
CA GLU A 183 -27.62 6.68 -22.45
C GLU A 183 -26.29 5.97 -22.71
N LYS A 184 -25.20 6.60 -22.26
CA LYS A 184 -23.84 6.06 -22.36
C LYS A 184 -23.64 4.71 -21.66
N TYR A 185 -24.51 4.34 -20.72
CA TYR A 185 -24.44 3.08 -19.96
C TYR A 185 -25.60 2.12 -20.24
N ASN A 186 -26.45 2.45 -21.22
CA ASN A 186 -27.66 1.70 -21.50
C ASN A 186 -27.53 0.75 -22.70
N PHE A 187 -26.46 -0.07 -22.71
CA PHE A 187 -26.08 -0.97 -23.81
C PHE A 187 -27.15 -2.00 -24.20
N PHE A 188 -27.96 -2.43 -23.23
CA PHE A 188 -29.06 -3.40 -23.44
C PHE A 188 -30.44 -2.78 -23.20
N GLY A 189 -30.53 -1.45 -23.33
CA GLY A 189 -31.74 -0.69 -23.02
C GLY A 189 -32.93 -0.97 -23.94
N ILE A 190 -34.12 -0.66 -23.44
CA ILE A 190 -35.36 -0.63 -24.22
C ILE A 190 -35.36 0.53 -25.24
N HIS A 191 -36.30 0.53 -26.18
CA HIS A 191 -36.38 1.55 -27.24
C HIS A 191 -36.48 2.99 -26.67
N ASP A 192 -35.78 3.94 -27.32
CA ASP A 192 -35.63 5.33 -26.87
C ASP A 192 -36.95 6.09 -26.60
N LYS A 193 -38.01 5.80 -27.37
CA LYS A 193 -39.36 6.36 -27.17
C LYS A 193 -39.97 6.13 -25.78
N PHE A 194 -39.51 5.10 -25.06
CA PHE A 194 -39.94 4.84 -23.68
C PHE A 194 -39.03 5.52 -22.66
N LYS A 195 -37.76 5.73 -23.01
CA LYS A 195 -36.78 6.40 -22.15
C LYS A 195 -37.09 7.89 -22.02
N SER A 196 -37.36 8.58 -23.13
CA SER A 196 -37.69 10.01 -23.09
C SER A 196 -38.83 10.28 -22.11
N LYS A 197 -39.88 9.46 -22.13
CA LYS A 197 -41.00 9.57 -21.17
C LYS A 197 -40.57 9.51 -19.71
N THR A 198 -39.58 8.68 -19.34
CA THR A 198 -39.09 8.62 -17.95
C THR A 198 -38.35 9.90 -17.56
N TRP A 199 -37.55 10.48 -18.46
CA TRP A 199 -36.82 11.72 -18.22
C TRP A 199 -37.73 12.96 -18.25
N ASP A 200 -38.77 12.93 -19.08
CA ASP A 200 -39.77 13.99 -19.21
C ASP A 200 -40.71 14.03 -18.00
N ALA A 201 -41.00 12.86 -17.38
CA ALA A 201 -41.92 12.73 -16.25
C ALA A 201 -41.26 12.87 -14.87
N LEU A 202 -39.99 13.27 -14.79
CA LEU A 202 -39.28 13.46 -13.52
C LEU A 202 -39.90 14.58 -12.70
N ASP A 203 -40.08 14.33 -11.39
CA ASP A 203 -40.26 15.41 -10.43
C ASP A 203 -38.97 16.25 -10.36
N GLU A 204 -39.08 17.55 -10.64
CA GLU A 204 -37.91 18.41 -10.78
C GLU A 204 -37.17 18.60 -9.46
N VAL A 205 -37.89 18.72 -8.34
CA VAL A 205 -37.29 18.95 -7.03
C VAL A 205 -36.50 17.71 -6.58
N GLU A 206 -37.11 16.54 -6.73
CA GLU A 206 -36.48 15.26 -6.41
C GLU A 206 -35.25 15.01 -7.30
N PHE A 207 -35.37 15.24 -8.62
CA PHE A 207 -34.26 15.09 -9.55
C PHE A 207 -33.11 16.07 -9.26
N ILE A 208 -33.39 17.35 -9.03
CA ILE A 208 -32.36 18.35 -8.67
C ILE A 208 -31.61 17.89 -7.42
N THR A 209 -32.33 17.46 -6.40
CA THR A 209 -31.73 17.02 -5.13
C THR A 209 -30.83 15.80 -5.33
N ILE A 210 -31.28 14.79 -6.07
CA ILE A 210 -30.50 13.57 -6.31
C ILE A 210 -29.29 13.86 -7.19
N PHE A 211 -29.46 14.63 -8.26
CA PHE A 211 -28.36 14.89 -9.18
C PHE A 211 -27.30 15.83 -8.60
N ASP A 212 -27.69 16.83 -7.81
CA ASP A 212 -26.73 17.70 -7.10
C ASP A 212 -25.88 16.88 -6.12
N ASN A 213 -26.51 16.04 -5.29
CA ASN A 213 -25.79 15.13 -4.39
C ASN A 213 -24.87 14.16 -5.15
N LEU A 214 -25.33 13.62 -6.29
CA LEU A 214 -24.53 12.71 -7.11
C LEU A 214 -23.31 13.42 -7.72
N LEU A 215 -23.48 14.63 -8.25
CA LEU A 215 -22.39 15.41 -8.83
C LEU A 215 -21.36 15.79 -7.77
N ASN A 216 -21.82 16.29 -6.61
CA ASN A 216 -20.94 16.71 -5.52
C ASN A 216 -20.21 15.52 -4.88
N SER A 217 -20.90 14.42 -4.58
CA SER A 217 -20.24 13.19 -4.08
C SER A 217 -19.21 12.65 -5.05
N LYS A 218 -19.46 12.71 -6.37
CA LYS A 218 -18.46 12.32 -7.37
C LYS A 218 -17.26 13.26 -7.40
N LEU A 219 -17.49 14.57 -7.33
CA LEU A 219 -16.42 15.57 -7.27
C LEU A 219 -15.53 15.33 -6.05
N ASP A 220 -16.13 15.22 -4.87
CA ASP A 220 -15.43 15.02 -3.61
C ASP A 220 -14.64 13.71 -3.60
N PHE A 221 -15.24 12.64 -4.12
CA PHE A 221 -14.54 11.36 -4.23
C PHE A 221 -13.37 11.41 -5.21
N THR A 222 -13.56 12.01 -6.39
CA THR A 222 -12.51 12.12 -7.41
C THR A 222 -11.35 12.99 -6.91
N TYR A 223 -11.67 14.09 -6.24
CA TYR A 223 -10.69 15.00 -5.64
C TYR A 223 -9.89 14.30 -4.54
N THR A 224 -10.58 13.65 -3.61
CA THR A 224 -9.94 12.93 -2.50
C THR A 224 -9.02 11.83 -3.01
N ARG A 225 -9.46 11.02 -3.98
CA ARG A 225 -8.61 9.99 -4.59
C ARG A 225 -7.36 10.57 -5.25
N ASN A 226 -7.47 11.74 -5.89
CA ASN A 226 -6.31 12.38 -6.50
C ASN A 226 -5.28 12.77 -5.44
N MET A 227 -5.72 13.40 -4.33
CA MET A 227 -4.83 13.75 -3.22
C MET A 227 -4.16 12.52 -2.60
N ILE A 228 -4.95 11.47 -2.35
CA ILE A 228 -4.46 10.19 -1.81
C ILE A 228 -3.35 9.61 -2.68
N TYR A 229 -3.56 9.52 -4.00
CA TYR A 229 -2.54 8.96 -4.89
C TYR A 229 -1.28 9.82 -4.98
N GLU A 230 -1.39 11.15 -4.89
CA GLU A 230 -0.22 12.03 -4.84
C GLU A 230 0.59 11.82 -3.55
N GLU A 231 -0.09 11.70 -2.41
CA GLU A 231 0.55 11.48 -1.11
C GLU A 231 1.23 10.11 -1.01
N VAL A 232 0.51 9.03 -1.36
CA VAL A 232 1.06 7.68 -1.34
C VAL A 232 2.20 7.53 -2.35
N SER A 233 2.10 8.16 -3.53
CA SER A 233 3.18 8.13 -4.52
C SER A 233 4.46 8.77 -3.97
N LYS A 234 4.35 9.91 -3.27
CA LYS A 234 5.51 10.56 -2.66
C LYS A 234 6.18 9.66 -1.62
N LYS A 235 5.41 9.06 -0.71
CA LYS A 235 5.93 8.11 0.29
C LYS A 235 6.54 6.86 -0.32
N THR A 236 5.95 6.38 -1.42
CA THR A 236 6.49 5.26 -2.20
C THR A 236 7.86 5.62 -2.80
N GLU A 237 8.02 6.81 -3.37
CA GLU A 237 9.30 7.29 -3.92
C GLU A 237 10.38 7.51 -2.85
N GLU A 238 10.00 8.00 -1.67
CA GLU A 238 10.88 8.11 -0.51
C GLU A 238 11.46 6.74 -0.11
N LEU A 239 10.60 5.70 -0.02
CA LEU A 239 11.03 4.34 0.29
C LEU A 239 11.89 3.73 -0.83
N ILE A 240 11.53 3.93 -2.11
CA ILE A 240 12.35 3.48 -3.25
C ILE A 240 13.76 4.05 -3.15
N SER A 241 13.88 5.35 -2.89
CA SER A 241 15.17 6.05 -2.80
C SER A 241 16.03 5.49 -1.67
N ALA A 242 15.42 5.21 -0.52
CA ALA A 242 16.09 4.62 0.63
C ALA A 242 16.56 3.17 0.37
N LEU A 243 15.77 2.37 -0.37
CA LEU A 243 16.14 1.01 -0.75
C LEU A 243 17.28 0.98 -1.77
N GLN A 244 17.29 1.91 -2.74
CA GLN A 244 18.36 2.00 -3.75
C GLN A 244 19.71 2.36 -3.12
N THR A 245 19.73 3.29 -2.16
CA THR A 245 20.96 3.64 -1.43
C THR A 245 21.51 2.49 -0.57
N LEU A 246 20.70 1.48 -0.26
CA LEU A 246 21.15 0.26 0.42
C LEU A 246 21.75 -0.78 -0.52
N GLU A 247 21.43 -0.77 -1.83
CA GLU A 247 22.07 -1.66 -2.81
C GLU A 247 23.44 -1.16 -3.24
N GLU A 248 23.71 0.15 -3.12
CA GLU A 248 24.99 0.78 -3.48
C GLU A 248 26.09 0.63 -2.41
N LYS A 249 25.74 0.13 -1.20
CA LYS A 249 26.65 -0.03 -0.04
C LYS A 249 26.87 -1.49 0.33
#